data_AF-A0A946J484-F1
#
_entry.id   AF-A0A946J484-F1
#
_cell.length_a   1.000
_cell.length_b   1.000
_cell.length_c   1.000
_cell.angle_alpha   90.00
_cell.angle_beta   90.00
_cell.angle_gamma   90.00
#
_symmetry.space_group_name_H-M   'P 1'
#
loop_
_entity.id
_entity.type
_entity.pdbx_description
1 polymer ?
#
loop_
_entity_poly.entity_id
_entity_poly.type
_entity_poly.pdbx_seq_one_letter_code
_entity_poly.pdbx_strand_id
1 'polypeptide(L)' 'MADPGLIHIVRKQFPDVEVHLSVQANNTNWAQAEFWAELGIKRIILSREISIKEMKEIHEHVPEMELEAFVH' A
#
# COMPACT_ATOMS: atom_id res chain seq x y z
N MET A 1 1.16 -0.01 8.74
CA MET A 1 0.28 -1.03 9.35
C MET A 1 -0.03 -2.12 8.33
N ALA A 2 -0.41 -3.33 8.75
CA ALA A 2 -0.74 -4.42 7.80
C ALA A 2 -2.06 -5.13 8.09
N ASP A 3 -2.59 -5.04 9.32
CA ASP A 3 -3.84 -5.69 9.71
C ASP A 3 -5.06 -4.88 9.22
N PRO A 4 -5.96 -5.47 8.39
CA PRO A 4 -7.15 -4.77 7.90
C PRO A 4 -8.10 -4.31 9.01
N GLY A 5 -8.22 -5.08 10.11
CA GLY A 5 -9.09 -4.75 11.23
C GLY A 5 -8.63 -3.50 11.98
N LEU A 6 -7.32 -3.41 12.24
CA LEU A 6 -6.72 -2.24 12.86
C LEU A 6 -6.76 -1.02 11.94
N ILE A 7 -6.52 -1.21 10.64
CA ILE A 7 -6.69 -0.13 9.64
C ILE A 7 -8.13 0.39 9.67
N HIS A 8 -9.13 -0.49 9.68
CA HIS A 8 -10.54 -0.12 9.75
C HIS A 8 -10.86 0.68 11.04
N ILE A 9 -10.36 0.23 12.20
CA ILE A 9 -10.57 0.92 13.48
C ILE A 9 -9.92 2.32 13.45
N VAL A 10 -8.66 2.42 13.01
CA VAL A 10 -7.93 3.70 12.94
C VAL A 10 -8.64 4.66 12.01
N ARG A 11 -9.04 4.23 10.82
CA ARG A 11 -9.78 5.07 9.85
C ARG A 11 -11.10 5.57 10.42
N LYS A 12 -11.79 4.78 11.25
CA LYS A 12 -13.04 5.16 11.89
C LYS A 12 -12.84 6.15 13.04
N GLN A 13 -11.80 5.99 13.84
CA GLN A 13 -11.54 6.80 15.03
C GLN A 13 -10.73 8.07 14.73
N PHE A 14 -9.88 8.03 13.72
CA PHE A 14 -8.93 9.08 13.34
C PHE A 14 -8.94 9.24 11.81
N PRO A 15 -10.03 9.76 11.22
CA PRO A 15 -10.21 9.80 9.76
C PRO A 15 -9.18 10.66 9.02
N ASP A 16 -8.59 11.64 9.70
CA ASP A 16 -7.61 12.57 9.13
C ASP A 16 -6.16 12.05 9.22
N VAL A 17 -5.94 10.94 9.93
CA VAL A 17 -4.61 10.34 10.04
C VAL A 17 -4.31 9.52 8.78
N GLU A 18 -3.19 9.85 8.14
CA GLU A 18 -2.67 9.06 7.02
C GLU A 18 -2.20 7.69 7.50
N VAL A 19 -2.58 6.66 6.75
CA VAL A 19 -2.19 5.27 7.04
C VAL A 19 -1.33 4.75 5.91
N HIS A 20 -0.11 4.34 6.25
CA HIS A 20 0.82 3.70 5.33
C HIS A 20 0.77 2.18 5.52
N LEU A 21 0.70 1.43 4.42
CA LEU A 21 0.74 -0.02 4.44
C LEU A 21 2.18 -0.50 4.64
N SER A 22 2.37 -1.36 5.64
CA SER A 22 3.66 -1.96 5.98
C SER A 22 4.02 -3.06 4.98
N VAL A 23 5.32 -3.27 4.77
CA VAL A 23 5.85 -4.42 4.02
C VAL A 23 5.31 -5.77 4.52
N GLN A 24 4.88 -5.85 5.79
CA GLN A 24 4.23 -7.03 6.37
C GLN A 24 2.91 -7.42 5.69
N ALA A 25 2.27 -6.50 4.96
CA ALA A 25 1.07 -6.79 4.17
C ALA A 25 1.39 -7.53 2.87
N ASN A 26 2.68 -7.65 2.51
CA ASN A 26 3.19 -8.35 1.32
C ASN A 26 2.46 -7.97 0.02
N ASN A 27 2.31 -6.67 -0.22
CA ASN A 27 1.69 -6.17 -1.45
C ASN A 27 2.63 -6.41 -2.64
N THR A 28 2.25 -7.33 -3.54
CA THR A 28 3.09 -7.80 -4.65
C THR A 28 2.53 -7.52 -6.04
N ASN A 29 1.31 -6.99 -6.17
CA ASN A 29 0.70 -6.69 -7.47
C ASN A 29 -0.21 -5.46 -7.42
N TRP A 30 -0.64 -5.01 -8.60
CA TRP A 30 -1.44 -3.79 -8.76
C TRP A 30 -2.85 -3.94 -8.19
N ALA A 31 -3.47 -5.12 -8.28
CA ALA A 31 -4.83 -5.34 -7.79
C ALA A 31 -4.91 -5.24 -6.25
N GLN A 32 -3.87 -5.72 -5.55
CA GLN A 32 -3.74 -5.50 -4.11
C GLN A 32 -3.55 -4.01 -3.79
N ALA A 33 -2.73 -3.30 -4.58
CA ALA A 33 -2.51 -1.87 -4.37
C ALA A 33 -3.79 -1.05 -4.57
N GLU A 34 -4.59 -1.39 -5.59
CA GLU A 34 -5.89 -0.79 -5.86
C GLU A 34 -6.86 -1.03 -4.70
N PHE A 35 -6.97 -2.29 -4.22
CA PHE A 35 -7.77 -2.62 -3.04
C PHE A 35 -7.42 -1.76 -1.82
N TRP A 36 -6.12 -1.59 -1.54
CA TRP A 36 -5.69 -0.76 -0.42
C TRP A 36 -5.96 0.73 -0.66
N ALA A 37 -5.83 1.21 -1.90
CA ALA A 37 -6.18 2.58 -2.28
C ALA A 37 -7.67 2.88 -2.04
N GLU A 38 -8.56 1.95 -2.40
CA GLU A 38 -10.00 2.06 -2.15
C GLU A 38 -10.34 2.12 -0.65
N LEU A 39 -9.53 1.46 0.19
CA LEU A 39 -9.64 1.53 1.66
C LEU A 39 -9.04 2.83 2.24
N GLY A 40 -8.52 3.72 1.40
CA GLY A 40 -7.97 5.02 1.78
C GLY A 40 -6.52 4.98 2.25
N ILE A 41 -5.78 3.89 1.96
CA ILE A 41 -4.32 3.87 2.13
C ILE A 41 -3.69 4.83 1.12
N LYS A 42 -2.70 5.60 1.57
CA LYS A 42 -2.01 6.62 0.75
C LYS A 42 -0.62 6.20 0.29
N ARG A 43 0.02 5.31 1.05
CA ARG A 43 1.34 4.79 0.73
C ARG A 43 1.43 3.30 0.96
N ILE A 44 2.06 2.59 0.03
CA ILE A 44 2.41 1.18 0.17
C ILE A 44 3.93 1.03 0.22
N ILE A 45 4.40 0.42 1.30
CA ILE A 45 5.78 -0.05 1.41
C ILE A 45 5.83 -1.43 0.75
N LEU A 46 6.45 -1.52 -0.41
CA LEU A 46 6.46 -2.70 -1.26
C LEU A 46 7.33 -3.83 -0.69
N SER A 47 6.99 -5.07 -1.06
CA SER A 47 7.79 -6.25 -0.73
C SER A 47 9.20 -6.15 -1.32
N ARG A 48 10.20 -6.70 -0.62
CA ARG A 48 11.59 -6.78 -1.12
C ARG A 48 11.75 -7.76 -2.29
N GLU A 49 10.72 -8.55 -2.56
CA GLU A 49 10.70 -9.53 -3.64
C GLU A 49 10.14 -8.96 -4.96
N ILE A 50 9.77 -7.68 -5.01
CA ILE A 50 9.19 -7.05 -6.19
C ILE A 50 10.26 -6.55 -7.17
N SER A 51 10.06 -6.79 -8.46
CA SER A 51 10.91 -6.26 -9.53
C SER A 51 10.50 -4.82 -9.91
N ILE A 52 11.43 -4.05 -10.49
CA ILE A 52 11.14 -2.69 -11.01
C ILE A 52 9.99 -2.71 -12.04
N LYS A 53 9.88 -3.79 -12.83
CA LYS A 53 8.79 -3.94 -13.82
C LYS A 53 7.43 -4.03 -13.12
N GLU A 54 7.32 -4.82 -12.06
CA GLU A 54 6.09 -4.94 -11.27
C GLU A 54 5.79 -3.64 -10.52
N MET A 55 6.80 -2.93 -9.99
CA MET A 55 6.60 -1.60 -9.39
C MET A 55 6.00 -0.62 -10.41
N LYS A 56 6.51 -0.63 -11.66
CA LYS A 56 5.99 0.20 -12.76
C LYS A 56 4.54 -0.15 -13.06
N GLU A 57 4.21 -1.44 -13.14
CA GLU A 57 2.85 -1.91 -13.38
C GLU A 57 1.88 -1.46 -12.27
N ILE A 58 2.29 -1.53 -11.00
CA ILE A 58 1.50 -0.99 -9.88
C ILE A 58 1.25 0.50 -10.07
N HIS A 59 2.31 1.28 -10.35
CA HIS A 59 2.18 2.73 -10.52
C HIS A 59 1.30 3.11 -11.72
N GLU A 60 1.35 2.36 -12.82
CA GLU A 60 0.51 2.61 -14.00
C GLU A 60 -0.99 2.39 -13.72
N HIS A 61 -1.33 1.39 -12.91
CA HIS A 61 -2.73 1.11 -12.55
C HIS A 61 -3.25 1.99 -11.41
N VAL A 62 -2.36 2.39 -10.48
CA VAL A 62 -2.72 3.15 -9.28
C VAL A 62 -1.80 4.38 -9.14
N PRO A 63 -1.89 5.37 -10.04
CA PRO A 63 -0.91 6.45 -10.16
C PRO A 63 -0.87 7.38 -8.94
N GLU A 64 -1.98 7.49 -8.20
CA GLU A 64 -2.11 8.32 -7.01
C GLU A 64 -1.55 7.66 -5.74
N MET A 65 -1.20 6.36 -5.79
CA MET A 65 -0.62 5.64 -4.66
C MET A 65 0.88 5.91 -4.56
N GLU A 66 1.32 6.38 -3.40
CA GLU A 66 2.75 6.48 -3.12
C GLU A 66 3.35 5.09 -2.93
N LEU A 67 4.41 4.78 -3.68
CA LEU A 67 5.14 3.52 -3.57
C LEU A 67 6.49 3.77 -2.91
N GLU A 68 6.77 3.06 -1.82
CA GLU A 68 8.05 3.10 -1.12
C GLU A 68 8.72 1.72 -1.21
N ALA A 69 10.01 1.67 -1.57
CA ALA A 69 10.76 0.44 -1.70
C ALA A 69 12.15 0.57 -1.06
N PHE A 70 12.67 -0.55 -0.54
CA PHE A 70 14.04 -0.63 0.00
C PHE A 70 14.94 -1.34 -1.01
N VAL A 71 16.00 -0.65 -1.46
CA VAL A 71 16.98 -1.18 -2.42
C VAL A 71 18.24 -1.66 -1.67
N HIS A 72 18.83 -2.75 -2.13
CA HIS A 72 20.07 -3.34 -1.61
C HIS A 72 21.23 -3.18 -2.59
#